data_AF-A0A9J7HQS7-F1
#
_entry.id   AF-A0A9J7HQS7-F1
#
_cell.length_a   1.000
_cell.length_b   1.000
_cell.length_c   1.000
_cell.angle_alpha   90.00
_cell.angle_beta   90.00
_cell.angle_gamma   90.00
#
_symmetry.space_group_name_H-M   'P 1'
#
loop_
_entity.id
_entity.type
_entity.pdbx_description
1 polymer ?
#
loop_
_entity_poly.entity_id
_entity_poly.type
_entity_poly.pdbx_seq_one_letter_code
_entity_poly.pdbx_strand_id
1 'polypeptide(L)'
;MSFSEGPEPKKPRTSSSEIQPFGNVKMTNNGKSAPELRYKRMGFEPTPELRAEWKRRFGKEEPHIATLILARGGSKGIPMKNNKKLGGLELIGWVIRAAIDSDIMDSVWVSTDHDDIAATARKCGAQVHRRSAEVSQDTCNSWVTIDEFAKYHPEVDIIVDIQATSPCLHPFHLHDGMRLTLKDGYDSVFTVVRRHGFRWTDPKWGIQPFPLNFDPAKRPRRQEWNGEIVENGAFYMMTRDVEQQGLMQGGKMAYLVMEPEYGVDIDTDLDWEIAEQRLFRFGYHGRTPKTVKLVVVNIDGTLLDGQVQVSPTGEELRSFKTTDIVGVQQLRENGIEFRVVAEGDNEVQRALAGKLSAKLEENCTDKLTVIDAWRQELGLEWKDIGYMGYDISDMSCIKKAGMSACPSDAYAAIQKHSHFISTYRGGQGALREFCEQVLEKGNMAAYVDVAEQTWDDFQRKRSEGMAKKSRTRSLSQSQSVGSDVPSI
;
A
#
# COMPACT_ATOMS: atom_id res chain seq x y z
N MET A 1 11.87 -40.82 -51.23
CA MET A 1 10.82 -40.35 -50.29
C MET A 1 11.54 -39.90 -49.03
N SER A 2 11.79 -38.61 -48.92
CA SER A 2 12.44 -37.96 -47.79
C SER A 2 11.39 -37.20 -46.99
N PHE A 3 11.15 -37.59 -45.75
CA PHE A 3 10.28 -36.87 -44.84
C PHE A 3 11.05 -35.70 -44.21
N SER A 4 10.52 -34.49 -44.37
CA SER A 4 10.99 -33.26 -43.74
C SER A 4 10.55 -33.21 -42.28
N GLU A 5 11.51 -33.11 -41.36
CA GLU A 5 11.28 -32.79 -39.96
C GLU A 5 10.87 -31.30 -39.82
N GLY A 6 9.79 -31.04 -39.07
CA GLY A 6 9.31 -29.70 -38.76
C GLY A 6 10.19 -28.98 -37.72
N PRO A 7 10.06 -27.65 -37.58
CA PRO A 7 10.95 -26.86 -36.73
C PRO A 7 10.67 -27.09 -35.24
N GLU A 8 11.75 -27.27 -34.47
CA GLU A 8 11.72 -27.36 -33.00
C GLU A 8 11.05 -26.14 -32.32
N PRO A 9 10.37 -26.35 -31.17
CA PRO A 9 9.75 -25.27 -30.43
C PRO A 9 10.82 -24.36 -29.77
N LYS A 10 10.77 -23.07 -30.09
CA LYS A 10 11.62 -22.05 -29.46
C LYS A 10 11.30 -21.93 -27.97
N LYS A 11 12.32 -22.06 -27.11
CA LYS A 11 12.27 -21.77 -25.67
C LYS A 11 11.70 -20.37 -25.41
N PRO A 12 10.81 -20.18 -24.41
CA PRO A 12 10.30 -18.87 -24.06
C PRO A 12 11.43 -17.98 -23.53
N ARG A 13 11.61 -16.81 -24.15
CA ARG A 13 12.49 -15.75 -23.63
C ARG A 13 11.81 -15.09 -22.44
N THR A 14 12.23 -15.46 -21.23
CA THR A 14 11.91 -14.75 -20.00
C THR A 14 12.70 -13.43 -19.97
N SER A 15 12.05 -12.33 -20.36
CA SER A 15 12.60 -10.98 -20.15
C SER A 15 12.35 -10.55 -18.71
N SER A 16 13.36 -10.75 -17.86
CA SER A 16 13.39 -10.28 -16.47
C SER A 16 13.29 -8.74 -16.41
N SER A 17 12.09 -8.23 -16.13
CA SER A 17 11.83 -6.79 -15.98
C SER A 17 11.95 -6.37 -14.51
N GLU A 18 12.96 -5.57 -14.21
CA GLU A 18 13.28 -5.03 -12.89
C GLU A 18 12.28 -3.95 -12.48
N ILE A 19 11.73 -4.03 -11.27
CA ILE A 19 11.06 -2.89 -10.63
C ILE A 19 12.13 -1.94 -10.13
N GLN A 20 11.79 -0.66 -10.12
CA GLN A 20 12.76 0.37 -9.78
C GLN A 20 13.34 0.11 -8.39
N PRO A 21 14.68 0.08 -8.27
CA PRO A 21 15.33 -0.01 -6.97
C PRO A 21 14.97 1.22 -6.16
N PHE A 22 14.88 1.06 -4.83
CA PHE A 22 14.87 2.12 -3.81
C PHE A 22 15.33 3.45 -4.39
N GLY A 23 14.39 4.32 -4.75
CA GLY A 23 14.74 5.71 -5.09
C GLY A 23 15.55 6.22 -3.92
N ASN A 24 16.75 6.76 -4.15
CA ASN A 24 17.74 7.11 -3.13
C ASN A 24 17.06 7.79 -1.91
N VAL A 25 16.64 7.00 -0.93
CA VAL A 25 16.31 7.48 0.39
C VAL A 25 17.68 7.71 1.00
N LYS A 26 18.25 8.88 0.70
CA LYS A 26 19.30 9.43 1.54
C LYS A 26 18.66 9.49 2.92
N MET A 27 19.11 8.59 3.80
CA MET A 27 19.06 8.82 5.23
C MET A 27 19.61 10.23 5.41
N THR A 28 18.74 11.20 5.69
CA THR A 28 19.21 12.43 6.30
C THR A 28 19.96 11.97 7.54
N ASN A 29 21.26 12.23 7.59
CA ASN A 29 22.13 11.82 8.68
C ASN A 29 21.38 11.92 10.02
N ASN A 30 21.35 10.78 10.73
CA ASN A 30 20.60 10.47 11.95
C ASN A 30 19.23 9.83 11.71
N GLY A 31 19.22 8.54 11.38
CA GLY A 31 18.03 7.65 11.40
C GLY A 31 17.38 7.46 12.78
N LYS A 32 17.17 8.56 13.50
CA LYS A 32 16.29 8.65 14.66
C LYS A 32 15.01 9.32 14.15
N SER A 33 13.85 8.68 14.31
CA SER A 33 12.66 9.50 14.47
C SER A 33 12.92 10.38 15.70
N ALA A 34 12.66 11.69 15.60
CA ALA A 34 12.66 12.49 16.82
C ALA A 34 11.75 11.76 17.81
N PRO A 35 12.21 11.41 19.03
CA PRO A 35 11.44 10.60 19.98
C PRO A 35 9.98 11.04 20.12
N GLU A 36 9.72 12.34 20.04
CA GLU A 36 8.39 12.95 20.10
C GLU A 36 7.47 12.57 18.91
N LEU A 37 8.00 12.35 17.71
CA LEU A 37 7.20 11.94 16.55
C LEU A 37 6.83 10.46 16.57
N ARG A 38 7.60 9.59 17.24
CA ARG A 38 7.34 8.13 17.25
C ARG A 38 6.01 7.81 17.93
N TYR A 39 5.74 8.44 19.07
CA TYR A 39 4.57 8.17 19.90
C TYR A 39 3.32 8.77 19.26
N LYS A 40 3.44 9.99 18.72
CA LYS A 40 2.39 10.61 17.89
C LYS A 40 1.95 9.70 16.74
N ARG A 41 2.87 9.02 16.06
CA ARG A 41 2.54 8.06 14.99
C ARG A 41 1.81 6.82 15.50
N MET A 42 2.13 6.35 16.71
CA MET A 42 1.40 5.26 17.39
C MET A 42 0.08 5.72 18.04
N GLY A 43 -0.26 7.01 17.96
CA GLY A 43 -1.50 7.55 18.51
C GLY A 43 -1.55 7.62 20.04
N PHE A 44 -0.41 7.74 20.72
CA PHE A 44 -0.37 8.00 22.16
C PHE A 44 0.84 8.85 22.55
N GLU A 45 0.86 9.38 23.77
CA GLU A 45 2.01 10.06 24.36
C GLU A 45 2.41 9.34 25.66
N PRO A 46 3.69 9.05 25.93
CA PRO A 46 4.09 8.34 27.14
C PRO A 46 3.93 9.22 28.38
N THR A 47 3.23 8.70 29.39
CA THR A 47 3.10 9.39 30.67
C THR A 47 4.40 9.29 31.49
N PRO A 48 4.62 10.17 32.48
CA PRO A 48 5.76 10.05 33.40
C PRO A 48 5.84 8.70 34.10
N GLU A 49 4.70 8.11 34.45
CA GLU A 49 4.61 6.79 35.09
C GLU A 49 5.12 5.69 34.15
N LEU A 50 4.72 5.74 32.88
CA LEU A 50 5.13 4.78 31.87
C LEU A 50 6.64 4.86 31.59
N ARG A 51 7.19 6.08 31.51
CA ARG A 51 8.65 6.28 31.37
C ARG A 51 9.43 5.78 32.59
N ALA A 52 8.88 5.95 33.79
CA ALA A 52 9.48 5.41 35.02
C ALA A 52 9.44 3.87 35.04
N GLU A 53 8.39 3.25 34.51
CA GLU A 53 8.30 1.80 34.32
C GLU A 53 9.37 1.31 33.34
N TRP A 54 9.49 1.94 32.16
CA TRP A 54 10.53 1.61 31.19
C TRP A 54 11.93 1.78 31.76
N LYS A 55 12.19 2.85 32.53
CA LYS A 55 13.48 3.06 33.20
C LYS A 55 13.81 1.95 34.18
N ARG A 56 12.81 1.44 34.90
CA ARG A 56 12.97 0.30 35.81
C ARG A 56 13.25 -1.00 35.07
N ARG A 57 12.57 -1.22 33.94
CA ARG A 57 12.62 -2.46 33.17
C ARG A 57 13.85 -2.56 32.26
N PHE A 58 14.15 -1.49 31.54
CA PHE A 58 15.17 -1.42 30.49
C PHE A 58 16.38 -0.57 30.88
N GLY A 59 16.37 0.05 32.07
CA GLY A 59 17.44 0.96 32.51
C GLY A 59 17.41 2.35 31.86
N LYS A 60 16.42 2.64 31.02
CA LYS A 60 16.28 3.91 30.27
C LYS A 60 14.84 4.34 30.08
N GLU A 61 14.64 5.65 29.95
CA GLU A 61 13.31 6.28 29.84
C GLU A 61 12.63 6.07 28.49
N GLU A 62 13.34 5.53 27.51
CA GLU A 62 12.80 5.03 26.24
C GLU A 62 13.55 3.76 25.81
N PRO A 63 12.84 2.64 25.56
CA PRO A 63 13.47 1.45 25.04
C PRO A 63 13.94 1.67 23.59
N HIS A 64 15.04 0.98 23.26
CA HIS A 64 15.55 0.80 21.91
C HIS A 64 14.81 -0.36 21.25
N ILE A 65 14.18 -0.04 20.12
CA ILE A 65 13.33 -0.95 19.36
C ILE A 65 14.08 -1.31 18.07
N ALA A 66 14.38 -2.59 17.92
CA ALA A 66 15.02 -3.10 16.72
C ALA A 66 14.10 -4.04 15.95
N THR A 67 13.91 -3.76 14.67
CA THR A 67 13.43 -4.78 13.74
C THR A 67 14.57 -5.72 13.40
N LEU A 68 14.29 -7.03 13.39
CA LEU A 68 15.19 -8.08 12.97
C LEU A 68 14.50 -8.91 11.87
N ILE A 69 15.16 -9.09 10.74
CA ILE A 69 14.67 -9.95 9.65
C ILE A 69 15.70 -11.07 9.44
N LEU A 70 15.27 -12.30 9.67
CA LEU A 70 16.12 -13.48 9.50
C LEU A 70 16.10 -13.95 8.03
N ALA A 71 17.20 -13.72 7.31
CA ALA A 71 17.27 -13.97 5.87
C ALA A 71 18.44 -14.89 5.51
N ARG A 72 18.18 -16.20 5.45
CA ARG A 72 19.17 -17.22 5.05
C ARG A 72 19.36 -17.33 3.54
N GLY A 73 20.59 -17.62 3.11
CA GLY A 73 20.88 -17.99 1.72
C GLY A 73 20.32 -19.36 1.33
N GLY A 74 20.54 -20.36 2.19
CA GLY A 74 20.12 -21.76 1.98
C GLY A 74 18.63 -22.01 2.22
N SER A 75 17.75 -21.48 1.36
CA SER A 75 16.30 -21.71 1.45
C SER A 75 15.90 -23.08 0.85
N LYS A 76 15.15 -23.92 1.58
CA LYS A 76 14.76 -25.28 1.15
C LYS A 76 13.74 -25.33 0.01
N GLY A 77 12.67 -24.54 0.12
CA GLY A 77 11.58 -24.55 -0.86
C GLY A 77 11.98 -23.83 -2.15
N ILE A 78 12.29 -22.55 -2.02
CA ILE A 78 12.69 -21.69 -3.14
C ILE A 78 14.14 -21.26 -2.92
N PRO A 79 15.11 -21.66 -3.77
CA PRO A 79 16.49 -21.22 -3.64
C PRO A 79 16.61 -19.69 -3.63
N MET A 80 17.42 -19.15 -2.70
CA MET A 80 17.57 -17.69 -2.52
C MET A 80 16.25 -16.92 -2.37
N LYS A 81 15.22 -17.54 -1.77
CA LYS A 81 13.86 -16.98 -1.57
C LYS A 81 13.87 -15.51 -1.13
N ASN A 82 14.69 -15.20 -0.13
CA ASN A 82 14.82 -13.87 0.47
C ASN A 82 15.35 -12.80 -0.50
N ASN A 83 16.10 -13.20 -1.52
CA ASN A 83 16.66 -12.30 -2.55
C ASN A 83 15.95 -12.42 -3.91
N LYS A 84 14.97 -13.32 -4.05
CA LYS A 84 14.16 -13.46 -5.26
C LYS A 84 13.18 -12.28 -5.34
N LYS A 85 13.00 -11.74 -6.54
CA LYS A 85 12.12 -10.58 -6.77
C LYS A 85 10.65 -11.01 -6.78
N LEU A 86 9.84 -10.41 -5.91
CA LEU A 86 8.38 -10.56 -5.82
C LEU A 86 7.75 -9.19 -6.05
N GLY A 87 6.91 -9.02 -7.08
CA GLY A 87 6.48 -7.67 -7.45
C GLY A 87 7.71 -6.77 -7.66
N GLY A 88 8.75 -7.35 -8.28
CA GLY A 88 10.01 -6.74 -8.71
C GLY A 88 10.94 -6.13 -7.65
N LEU A 89 10.57 -6.10 -6.37
CA LEU A 89 11.51 -5.90 -5.28
C LEU A 89 11.92 -7.25 -4.70
N GLU A 90 13.14 -7.37 -4.21
CA GLU A 90 13.58 -8.54 -3.47
C GLU A 90 12.66 -8.78 -2.27
N LEU A 91 12.37 -10.04 -1.93
CA LEU A 91 11.37 -10.39 -0.92
C LEU A 91 11.56 -9.64 0.41
N ILE A 92 12.80 -9.60 0.91
CA ILE A 92 13.13 -8.84 2.14
C ILE A 92 12.87 -7.33 2.01
N GLY A 93 12.94 -6.78 0.80
CA GLY A 93 12.74 -5.36 0.55
C GLY A 93 11.34 -4.87 0.91
N TRP A 94 10.32 -5.73 0.81
CA TRP A 94 8.95 -5.41 1.21
C TRP A 94 8.84 -5.14 2.71
N VAL A 95 9.34 -6.05 3.53
CA VAL A 95 9.27 -5.95 4.98
C VAL A 95 10.24 -4.91 5.55
N ILE A 96 11.44 -4.75 4.94
CA ILE A 96 12.38 -3.67 5.32
C ILE A 96 11.72 -2.31 5.10
N ARG A 97 11.07 -2.11 3.95
CA ARG A 97 10.38 -0.85 3.65
C ARG A 97 9.25 -0.58 4.62
N ALA A 98 8.41 -1.56 4.93
CA ALA A 98 7.35 -1.39 5.95
C ALA A 98 7.93 -1.03 7.34
N ALA A 99 9.04 -1.64 7.72
CA ALA A 99 9.73 -1.37 8.99
C ALA A 99 10.34 0.05 9.04
N ILE A 100 11.06 0.46 8.00
CA ILE A 100 11.63 1.82 7.90
C ILE A 100 10.51 2.86 7.86
N ASP A 101 9.52 2.65 6.99
CA ASP A 101 8.41 3.58 6.82
C ASP A 101 7.43 3.60 7.99
N SER A 102 7.65 2.78 9.02
CA SER A 102 6.95 2.89 10.30
C SER A 102 7.39 4.09 11.13
N ASP A 103 8.63 4.58 10.98
CA ASP A 103 9.24 5.65 11.82
C ASP A 103 9.19 5.37 13.34
N ILE A 104 8.95 4.14 13.79
CA ILE A 104 8.91 3.79 15.22
C ILE A 104 10.14 2.99 15.69
N MET A 105 10.94 2.48 14.75
CA MET A 105 12.13 1.68 15.03
C MET A 105 13.35 2.57 15.25
N ASP A 106 14.18 2.25 16.25
CA ASP A 106 15.49 2.86 16.45
C ASP A 106 16.53 2.26 15.50
N SER A 107 16.32 1.01 15.07
CA SER A 107 17.16 0.33 14.10
C SER A 107 16.41 -0.77 13.35
N VAL A 108 16.77 -1.00 12.08
CA VAL A 108 16.24 -2.08 11.25
C VAL A 108 17.41 -2.94 10.78
N TRP A 109 17.37 -4.23 11.09
CA TRP A 109 18.45 -5.18 10.86
C TRP A 109 18.01 -6.36 10.00
N VAL A 110 18.93 -6.83 9.16
CA VAL A 110 18.83 -8.12 8.48
C VAL A 110 19.96 -9.01 8.97
N SER A 111 19.61 -10.16 9.54
CA SER A 111 20.55 -11.21 9.95
C SER A 111 20.73 -12.20 8.81
N THR A 112 21.93 -12.29 8.26
CA THR A 112 22.21 -13.13 7.08
C THR A 112 23.64 -13.65 7.03
N ASP A 113 23.79 -14.81 6.41
CA ASP A 113 25.04 -15.49 6.08
C ASP A 113 25.49 -15.26 4.62
N HIS A 114 24.67 -14.57 3.81
CA HIS A 114 24.89 -14.45 2.37
C HIS A 114 25.20 -13.01 1.94
N ASP A 115 26.16 -12.85 1.03
CA ASP A 115 26.64 -11.53 0.58
C ASP A 115 25.60 -10.77 -0.25
N ASP A 116 24.92 -11.45 -1.18
CA ASP A 116 23.86 -10.82 -1.98
C ASP A 116 22.68 -10.34 -1.13
N ILE A 117 22.27 -11.12 -0.12
CA ILE A 117 21.20 -10.72 0.81
C ILE A 117 21.66 -9.49 1.62
N ALA A 118 22.91 -9.47 2.08
CA ALA A 118 23.48 -8.33 2.78
C ALA A 118 23.57 -7.08 1.88
N ALA A 119 23.91 -7.24 0.60
CA ALA A 119 23.92 -6.13 -0.36
C ALA A 119 22.51 -5.56 -0.59
N THR A 120 21.52 -6.43 -0.76
CA THR A 120 20.11 -6.04 -0.87
C THR A 120 19.64 -5.33 0.39
N ALA A 121 19.91 -5.86 1.58
CA ALA A 121 19.54 -5.23 2.84
C ALA A 121 20.07 -3.78 2.95
N ARG A 122 21.36 -3.57 2.65
CA ARG A 122 21.97 -2.22 2.66
C ARG A 122 21.33 -1.29 1.63
N LYS A 123 21.05 -1.79 0.42
CA LYS A 123 20.34 -1.04 -0.63
C LYS A 123 18.93 -0.63 -0.19
N CYS A 124 18.28 -1.47 0.63
CA CYS A 124 16.97 -1.19 1.20
C CYS A 124 17.01 -0.21 2.40
N GLY A 125 18.20 0.18 2.87
CA GLY A 125 18.36 1.05 4.05
C GLY A 125 18.42 0.32 5.39
N ALA A 126 18.48 -1.03 5.41
CA ALA A 126 18.66 -1.81 6.62
C ALA A 126 20.14 -2.01 6.98
N GLN A 127 20.40 -2.14 8.27
CA GLN A 127 21.69 -2.60 8.79
C GLN A 127 21.84 -4.11 8.62
N VAL A 128 23.08 -4.60 8.58
CA VAL A 128 23.36 -6.03 8.37
C VAL A 128 24.07 -6.59 9.58
N HIS A 129 23.49 -7.65 10.15
CA HIS A 129 24.14 -8.53 11.10
C HIS A 129 24.64 -9.78 10.36
N ARG A 130 25.95 -10.01 10.35
CA ARG A 130 26.53 -11.22 9.77
C ARG A 130 26.51 -12.33 10.80
N ARG A 131 25.60 -13.27 10.59
CA ARG A 131 25.41 -14.39 11.50
C ARG A 131 26.34 -15.56 11.18
N SER A 132 26.51 -16.45 12.15
CA SER A 132 27.37 -17.63 11.99
C SER A 132 26.77 -18.70 11.06
N ALA A 133 27.62 -19.60 10.58
CA ALA A 133 27.18 -20.75 9.79
C ALA A 133 26.34 -21.73 10.63
N GLU A 134 26.53 -21.76 11.95
CA GLU A 134 25.84 -22.65 12.89
C GLU A 134 24.34 -22.32 12.94
N VAL A 135 24.01 -21.03 13.11
CA VAL A 135 22.61 -20.56 13.19
C VAL A 135 21.94 -20.40 11.82
N SER A 136 22.67 -20.69 10.75
CA SER A 136 22.16 -20.67 9.37
C SER A 136 21.64 -22.04 8.90
N GLN A 137 21.82 -23.08 9.71
CA GLN A 137 21.39 -24.44 9.38
C GLN A 137 19.88 -24.59 9.34
N ASP A 138 19.43 -25.54 8.54
CA ASP A 138 18.01 -25.86 8.35
C ASP A 138 17.30 -26.40 9.60
N THR A 139 18.06 -26.98 10.52
CA THR A 139 17.60 -27.54 11.80
C THR A 139 17.54 -26.49 12.91
N CYS A 140 18.10 -25.30 12.66
CA CYS A 140 18.12 -24.23 13.63
C CYS A 140 16.74 -23.57 13.69
N ASN A 141 16.22 -23.40 14.90
CA ASN A 141 15.00 -22.63 15.12
C ASN A 141 15.30 -21.11 15.00
N SER A 142 14.25 -20.31 14.78
CA SER A 142 14.38 -18.85 14.68
C SER A 142 14.98 -18.25 15.94
N TRP A 143 14.58 -18.74 17.12
CA TRP A 143 15.03 -18.23 18.41
C TRP A 143 16.57 -18.23 18.55
N VAL A 144 17.27 -19.31 18.19
CA VAL A 144 18.75 -19.36 18.29
C VAL A 144 19.42 -18.26 17.46
N THR A 145 18.84 -17.92 16.29
CA THR A 145 19.36 -16.81 15.47
C THR A 145 19.07 -15.46 16.09
N ILE A 146 17.90 -15.31 16.73
CA ILE A 146 17.52 -14.10 17.47
C ILE A 146 18.47 -13.90 18.65
N ASP A 147 18.72 -14.94 19.45
CA ASP A 147 19.64 -14.91 20.60
C ASP A 147 21.08 -14.57 20.17
N GLU A 148 21.56 -15.10 19.03
CA GLU A 148 22.86 -14.68 18.48
C GLU A 148 22.88 -13.18 18.22
N PHE A 149 21.93 -12.64 17.46
CA PHE A 149 21.82 -11.19 17.23
C PHE A 149 21.78 -10.41 18.54
N ALA A 150 20.94 -10.86 19.47
CA ALA A 150 20.66 -10.20 20.73
C ALA A 150 21.92 -10.12 21.64
N LYS A 151 22.86 -11.07 21.53
CA LYS A 151 24.15 -11.04 22.23
C LYS A 151 25.13 -10.01 21.66
N TYR A 152 25.13 -9.78 20.35
CA TYR A 152 25.98 -8.77 19.70
C TYR A 152 25.41 -7.35 19.79
N HIS A 153 24.12 -7.23 20.09
CA HIS A 153 23.39 -5.96 20.16
C HIS A 153 22.74 -5.76 21.54
N PRO A 154 23.53 -5.58 22.62
CA PRO A 154 23.01 -5.44 23.99
C PRO A 154 22.24 -4.12 24.21
N GLU A 155 22.33 -3.16 23.29
CA GLU A 155 21.58 -1.91 23.32
C GLU A 155 20.08 -2.08 23.05
N VAL A 156 19.69 -3.20 22.41
CA VAL A 156 18.32 -3.50 21.98
C VAL A 156 17.50 -4.06 23.14
N ASP A 157 16.36 -3.44 23.48
CA ASP A 157 15.47 -3.94 24.55
C ASP A 157 14.20 -4.62 24.03
N ILE A 158 13.78 -4.27 22.82
CA ILE A 158 12.61 -4.84 22.16
C ILE A 158 13.02 -5.29 20.76
N ILE A 159 12.83 -6.58 20.49
CA ILE A 159 13.10 -7.20 19.19
C ILE A 159 11.77 -7.42 18.49
N VAL A 160 11.66 -6.90 17.27
CA VAL A 160 10.55 -7.12 16.35
C VAL A 160 11.05 -8.03 15.22
N ASP A 161 10.91 -9.34 15.39
CA ASP A 161 11.24 -10.33 14.38
C ASP A 161 10.17 -10.32 13.28
N ILE A 162 10.54 -9.91 12.07
CA ILE A 162 9.63 -9.82 10.91
C ILE A 162 10.03 -10.89 9.90
N GLN A 163 9.09 -11.76 9.54
CA GLN A 163 9.33 -12.80 8.54
C GLN A 163 9.12 -12.26 7.13
N ALA A 164 10.15 -12.38 6.29
CA ALA A 164 10.10 -11.91 4.90
C ALA A 164 9.05 -12.66 4.05
N THR A 165 8.59 -13.82 4.49
CA THR A 165 7.56 -14.62 3.79
C THR A 165 6.15 -14.02 3.89
N SER A 166 5.96 -12.98 4.70
CA SER A 166 4.72 -12.20 4.78
C SER A 166 4.90 -10.78 4.22
N PRO A 167 5.01 -10.61 2.88
CA PRO A 167 5.40 -9.34 2.27
C PRO A 167 4.30 -8.27 2.26
N CYS A 168 3.05 -8.62 2.63
CA CYS A 168 1.94 -7.67 2.71
C CYS A 168 1.89 -6.90 4.05
N LEU A 169 2.98 -6.91 4.82
CA LEU A 169 3.09 -6.14 6.05
C LEU A 169 3.02 -4.63 5.77
N HIS A 170 2.40 -3.89 6.71
CA HIS A 170 2.24 -2.44 6.63
C HIS A 170 2.77 -1.77 7.90
N PRO A 171 3.20 -0.50 7.81
CA PRO A 171 3.56 0.31 8.97
C PRO A 171 2.55 0.30 10.12
N PHE A 172 1.24 0.38 9.82
CA PHE A 172 0.21 0.44 10.87
C PHE A 172 0.13 -0.85 11.69
N HIS A 173 0.41 -2.02 11.10
CA HIS A 173 0.48 -3.28 11.85
C HIS A 173 1.58 -3.22 12.92
N LEU A 174 2.72 -2.63 12.57
CA LEU A 174 3.83 -2.43 13.50
C LEU A 174 3.49 -1.39 14.57
N HIS A 175 2.75 -0.33 14.21
CA HIS A 175 2.25 0.64 15.19
C HIS A 175 1.31 0.01 16.21
N ASP A 176 0.35 -0.80 15.77
CA ASP A 176 -0.60 -1.46 16.66
C ASP A 176 0.07 -2.51 17.57
N GLY A 177 0.97 -3.32 17.01
CA GLY A 177 1.77 -4.26 17.81
C GLY A 177 2.60 -3.52 18.87
N MET A 178 3.26 -2.43 18.47
CA MET A 178 4.12 -1.67 19.38
C MET A 178 3.33 -0.91 20.44
N ARG A 179 2.11 -0.48 20.13
CA ARG A 179 1.20 0.11 21.13
C ARG A 179 0.86 -0.91 22.21
N LEU A 180 0.56 -2.16 21.87
CA LEU A 180 0.33 -3.22 22.86
C LEU A 180 1.58 -3.40 23.75
N THR A 181 2.78 -3.45 23.17
CA THR A 181 4.02 -3.62 23.93
C THR A 181 4.31 -2.42 24.85
N LEU A 182 4.35 -1.21 24.29
CA LEU A 182 4.81 -0.03 25.02
C LEU A 182 3.74 0.59 25.92
N LYS A 183 2.49 0.69 25.45
CA LYS A 183 1.40 1.36 26.19
C LYS A 183 0.72 0.40 27.16
N ASP A 184 0.44 -0.82 26.70
CA ASP A 184 -0.34 -1.79 27.48
C ASP A 184 0.57 -2.79 28.25
N GLY A 185 1.89 -2.66 28.09
CA GLY A 185 2.91 -3.36 28.86
C GLY A 185 2.97 -4.86 28.58
N TYR A 186 2.66 -5.28 27.34
CA TYR A 186 2.81 -6.68 26.93
C TYR A 186 4.28 -7.03 26.65
N ASP A 187 4.72 -8.20 27.12
CA ASP A 187 6.11 -8.68 27.00
C ASP A 187 6.36 -9.34 25.65
N SER A 188 5.32 -9.93 25.07
CA SER A 188 5.36 -10.42 23.69
C SER A 188 4.04 -10.23 22.96
N VAL A 189 4.14 -9.88 21.68
CA VAL A 189 3.00 -9.61 20.79
C VAL A 189 3.28 -10.24 19.43
N PHE A 190 2.37 -11.06 18.93
CA PHE A 190 2.56 -11.76 17.66
C PHE A 190 1.33 -11.70 16.77
N THR A 191 1.51 -11.87 15.47
CA THR A 191 0.42 -11.73 14.50
C THR A 191 -0.33 -13.02 14.25
N VAL A 192 -1.64 -12.90 14.10
CA VAL A 192 -2.56 -14.01 13.88
C VAL A 192 -3.62 -13.66 12.85
N VAL A 193 -4.27 -14.66 12.27
CA VAL A 193 -5.42 -14.53 11.38
C VAL A 193 -6.58 -15.38 11.89
N ARG A 194 -7.81 -14.93 11.65
CA ARG A 194 -9.01 -15.70 11.96
C ARG A 194 -9.34 -16.67 10.83
N ARG A 195 -9.44 -17.96 11.14
CA ARG A 195 -9.77 -19.03 10.17
C ARG A 195 -11.06 -19.74 10.59
N HIS A 196 -11.87 -20.13 9.61
CA HIS A 196 -13.10 -20.91 9.83
C HIS A 196 -12.93 -22.30 9.22
N GLY A 197 -11.81 -22.95 9.54
CA GLY A 197 -11.48 -24.30 9.08
C GLY A 197 -11.98 -25.35 10.07
N PHE A 198 -12.61 -26.40 9.56
CA PHE A 198 -12.94 -27.57 10.37
C PHE A 198 -11.76 -28.53 10.41
N ARG A 199 -11.27 -28.83 11.62
CA ARG A 199 -10.10 -29.68 11.83
C ARG A 199 -10.52 -31.12 12.13
N TRP A 200 -9.78 -32.07 11.59
CA TRP A 200 -9.93 -33.50 11.80
C TRP A 200 -8.59 -34.10 12.19
N THR A 201 -8.60 -35.23 12.89
CA THR A 201 -7.38 -36.02 13.13
C THR A 201 -6.87 -36.69 11.85
N ASP A 202 -5.55 -36.92 11.77
CA ASP A 202 -4.92 -37.60 10.64
C ASP A 202 -4.95 -39.13 10.86
N PRO A 203 -5.55 -39.92 9.95
CA PRO A 203 -5.56 -41.37 10.06
C PRO A 203 -4.17 -42.01 10.05
N LYS A 204 -3.11 -41.30 9.62
CA LYS A 204 -1.71 -41.76 9.75
C LYS A 204 -1.28 -42.04 11.19
N TRP A 205 -2.00 -41.54 12.19
CA TRP A 205 -1.76 -41.84 13.61
C TRP A 205 -2.35 -43.20 14.05
N GLY A 206 -2.90 -44.00 13.13
CA GLY A 206 -3.49 -45.30 13.44
C GLY A 206 -4.85 -45.19 14.14
N ILE A 207 -5.49 -44.02 14.07
CA ILE A 207 -6.79 -43.74 14.67
C ILE A 207 -7.83 -43.43 13.60
N GLN A 208 -9.09 -43.74 13.88
CA GLN A 208 -10.19 -43.31 13.01
C GLN A 208 -10.29 -41.76 13.02
N PRO A 209 -10.48 -41.10 11.87
CA PRO A 209 -10.65 -39.65 11.83
C PRO A 209 -11.84 -39.20 12.69
N PHE A 210 -11.60 -38.24 13.57
CA PHE A 210 -12.62 -37.61 14.38
C PHE A 210 -12.44 -36.08 14.39
N PRO A 211 -13.52 -35.30 14.55
CA PRO A 211 -13.48 -33.85 14.45
C PRO A 211 -12.86 -33.24 15.71
N LEU A 212 -11.99 -32.24 15.53
CA LEU A 212 -11.25 -31.59 16.63
C LEU A 212 -11.96 -30.34 17.18
N ASN A 213 -12.79 -29.66 16.37
CA ASN A 213 -13.34 -28.36 16.71
C ASN A 213 -14.81 -28.15 16.31
N PHE A 214 -15.53 -29.21 15.95
CA PHE A 214 -16.95 -29.13 15.61
C PHE A 214 -17.68 -30.47 15.83
N ASP A 215 -19.01 -30.41 15.89
CA ASP A 215 -19.88 -31.60 15.91
C ASP A 215 -20.38 -31.89 14.48
N PRO A 216 -20.09 -33.05 13.87
CA PRO A 216 -20.60 -33.44 12.56
C PRO A 216 -22.11 -33.52 12.49
N ALA A 217 -22.80 -33.82 13.60
CA ALA A 217 -24.25 -33.83 13.68
C ALA A 217 -24.85 -32.42 13.77
N LYS A 218 -24.06 -31.41 14.16
CA LYS A 218 -24.48 -30.01 14.32
C LYS A 218 -23.43 -29.05 13.75
N ARG A 219 -23.16 -29.20 12.46
CA ARG A 219 -22.10 -28.43 11.79
C ARG A 219 -22.46 -26.94 11.72
N PRO A 220 -21.68 -26.04 12.35
CA PRO A 220 -22.00 -24.62 12.36
C PRO A 220 -21.73 -23.97 10.99
N ARG A 221 -22.51 -22.95 10.64
CA ARG A 221 -22.22 -22.04 9.52
C ARG A 221 -21.15 -21.03 9.96
N ARG A 222 -20.49 -20.38 8.99
CA ARG A 222 -19.40 -19.43 9.25
C ARG A 222 -19.79 -18.31 10.23
N GLN A 223 -21.02 -17.81 10.14
CA GLN A 223 -21.56 -16.76 10.99
C GLN A 223 -22.02 -17.24 12.38
N GLU A 224 -22.02 -18.55 12.65
CA GLU A 224 -22.53 -19.14 13.89
C GLU A 224 -21.42 -19.44 14.90
N TRP A 225 -20.16 -19.20 14.54
CA TRP A 225 -19.03 -19.37 15.43
C TRP A 225 -17.90 -18.40 15.08
N ASN A 226 -17.05 -18.12 16.06
CA ASN A 226 -16.00 -17.12 15.90
C ASN A 226 -14.81 -17.62 15.06
N GLY A 227 -14.77 -18.90 14.67
CA GLY A 227 -13.58 -19.51 14.10
C GLY A 227 -12.43 -19.64 15.11
N GLU A 228 -11.25 -19.95 14.61
CA GLU A 228 -10.03 -20.12 15.39
C GLU A 228 -9.00 -19.05 15.03
N ILE A 229 -8.14 -18.74 15.99
CA ILE A 229 -7.01 -17.83 15.85
C ILE A 229 -5.78 -18.67 15.53
N VAL A 230 -5.11 -18.36 14.42
CA VAL A 230 -3.92 -19.09 13.95
C VAL A 230 -2.84 -18.08 13.63
N GLU A 231 -1.61 -18.34 14.06
CA GLU A 231 -0.47 -17.51 13.68
C GLU A 231 -0.31 -17.43 12.15
N ASN A 232 0.09 -16.27 11.66
CA ASN A 232 0.33 -16.06 10.23
C ASN A 232 1.79 -15.74 9.90
N GLY A 233 2.69 -15.81 10.88
CA GLY A 233 4.13 -15.61 10.71
C GLY A 233 4.59 -14.18 10.45
N ALA A 234 3.70 -13.20 10.28
CA ALA A 234 4.11 -11.88 9.80
C ALA A 234 5.13 -11.17 10.72
N PHE A 235 4.87 -11.10 12.03
CA PHE A 235 5.89 -10.67 12.99
C PHE A 235 5.68 -11.22 14.41
N TYR A 236 6.78 -11.22 15.17
CA TYR A 236 6.86 -11.52 16.59
C TYR A 236 7.61 -10.39 17.30
N MET A 237 6.96 -9.70 18.22
CA MET A 237 7.57 -8.71 19.10
C MET A 237 7.84 -9.36 20.45
N MET A 238 9.05 -9.18 20.97
CA MET A 238 9.45 -9.70 22.26
C MET A 238 10.42 -8.74 22.95
N THR A 239 10.28 -8.61 24.26
CA THR A 239 11.25 -7.90 25.08
C THR A 239 12.46 -8.80 25.37
N ARG A 240 13.59 -8.19 25.76
CA ARG A 240 14.82 -8.96 26.08
C ARG A 240 14.65 -9.97 27.20
N ASP A 241 13.80 -9.69 28.18
CA ASP A 241 13.51 -10.64 29.26
C ASP A 241 12.80 -11.90 28.75
N VAL A 242 11.96 -11.80 27.72
CA VAL A 242 11.32 -12.97 27.07
C VAL A 242 12.36 -13.73 26.23
N GLU A 243 13.17 -13.02 25.46
CA GLU A 243 14.23 -13.61 24.63
C GLU A 243 15.23 -14.41 25.47
N GLN A 244 15.69 -13.85 26.59
CA GLN A 244 16.63 -14.49 27.53
C GLN A 244 16.07 -15.75 28.20
N GLN A 245 14.74 -15.94 28.21
CA GLN A 245 14.10 -17.17 28.70
C GLN A 245 14.10 -18.30 27.67
N GLY A 246 14.61 -18.08 26.46
CA GLY A 246 14.54 -19.09 25.40
C GLY A 246 13.25 -19.03 24.58
N LEU A 247 12.51 -17.92 24.64
CA LEU A 247 11.15 -17.82 24.12
C LEU A 247 11.00 -16.67 23.13
N MET A 248 10.12 -16.84 22.14
CA MET A 248 9.60 -15.74 21.30
C MET A 248 8.25 -15.22 21.80
N GLN A 249 7.51 -16.07 22.52
CA GLN A 249 6.20 -15.81 23.08
C GLN A 249 6.24 -16.21 24.55
N GLY A 250 6.15 -15.24 25.45
CA GLY A 250 6.33 -15.43 26.89
C GLY A 250 5.92 -14.18 27.67
N GLY A 251 5.96 -14.30 29.00
CA GLY A 251 5.48 -13.25 29.90
C GLY A 251 3.99 -12.93 29.70
N LYS A 252 3.64 -11.66 29.80
CA LYS A 252 2.32 -11.13 29.45
C LYS A 252 2.18 -11.08 27.93
N MET A 253 1.43 -12.03 27.38
CA MET A 253 1.28 -12.20 25.92
C MET A 253 0.02 -11.50 25.38
N ALA A 254 0.12 -10.95 24.18
CA ALA A 254 -1.01 -10.54 23.34
C ALA A 254 -0.82 -11.01 21.89
N TYR A 255 -1.89 -10.93 21.11
CA TYR A 255 -1.84 -11.15 19.66
C TYR A 255 -2.50 -9.99 18.92
N LEU A 256 -2.04 -9.73 17.69
CA LEU A 256 -2.65 -8.80 16.75
C LEU A 256 -3.34 -9.57 15.63
N VAL A 257 -4.66 -9.45 15.52
CA VAL A 257 -5.41 -10.07 14.43
C VAL A 257 -5.21 -9.24 13.16
N MET A 258 -4.55 -9.81 12.17
CA MET A 258 -4.42 -9.24 10.83
C MET A 258 -5.56 -9.70 9.94
N GLU A 259 -5.95 -8.83 9.01
CA GLU A 259 -6.93 -9.15 7.98
C GLU A 259 -6.39 -10.22 7.01
N PRO A 260 -7.26 -11.10 6.48
CA PRO A 260 -6.84 -12.22 5.62
C PRO A 260 -6.08 -11.82 4.34
N GLU A 261 -6.27 -10.60 3.87
CA GLU A 261 -5.60 -10.01 2.71
C GLU A 261 -4.09 -9.86 2.95
N TYR A 262 -3.69 -9.54 4.19
CA TYR A 262 -2.30 -9.36 4.59
C TYR A 262 -1.64 -10.67 5.06
N GLY A 263 -2.42 -11.68 5.45
CA GLY A 263 -1.96 -12.98 5.94
C GLY A 263 -1.47 -13.93 4.83
N VAL A 264 -0.61 -13.44 3.96
CA VAL A 264 0.11 -14.23 2.94
C VAL A 264 1.35 -14.83 3.58
N ASP A 265 1.60 -16.11 3.29
CA ASP A 265 2.85 -16.79 3.63
C ASP A 265 3.36 -17.49 2.36
N ILE A 266 4.67 -17.40 2.11
CA ILE A 266 5.29 -17.87 0.88
C ILE A 266 6.24 -19.02 1.21
N ASP A 267 5.81 -20.24 0.92
CA ASP A 267 6.64 -21.44 1.12
C ASP A 267 6.97 -22.16 -0.18
N THR A 268 6.05 -22.14 -1.14
CA THR A 268 6.16 -22.87 -2.41
C THR A 268 6.14 -21.93 -3.61
N ASP A 269 6.56 -22.43 -4.78
CA ASP A 269 6.48 -21.64 -6.02
C ASP A 269 5.02 -21.30 -6.42
N LEU A 270 4.04 -22.12 -6.04
CA LEU A 270 2.61 -21.78 -6.26
C LEU A 270 2.20 -20.58 -5.39
N ASP A 271 2.67 -20.54 -4.14
CA ASP A 271 2.43 -19.39 -3.26
C ASP A 271 3.04 -18.12 -3.84
N TRP A 272 4.15 -18.23 -4.60
CA TRP A 272 4.82 -17.09 -5.22
C TRP A 272 3.92 -16.32 -6.18
N GLU A 273 3.24 -17.02 -7.09
CA GLU A 273 2.35 -16.39 -8.08
C GLU A 273 1.14 -15.73 -7.42
N ILE A 274 0.55 -16.41 -6.44
CA ILE A 274 -0.58 -15.89 -5.66
C ILE A 274 -0.13 -14.69 -4.81
N ALA A 275 1.05 -14.78 -4.21
CA ALA A 275 1.62 -13.71 -3.39
C ALA A 275 1.93 -12.48 -4.24
N GLU A 276 2.40 -12.63 -5.47
CA GLU A 276 2.66 -11.49 -6.35
C GLU A 276 1.38 -10.71 -6.66
N GLN A 277 0.28 -11.41 -6.97
CA GLN A 277 -1.02 -10.78 -7.21
C GLN A 277 -1.59 -10.13 -5.95
N ARG A 278 -1.46 -10.79 -4.80
CA ARG A 278 -1.91 -10.22 -3.51
C ARG A 278 -1.09 -9.01 -3.11
N LEU A 279 0.23 -9.06 -3.29
CA LEU A 279 1.13 -7.96 -3.00
C LEU A 279 0.83 -6.74 -3.86
N PHE A 280 0.53 -6.99 -5.14
CA PHE A 280 0.10 -5.94 -6.04
C PHE A 280 -1.17 -5.23 -5.52
N ARG A 281 -2.14 -5.99 -5.00
CA ARG A 281 -3.43 -5.42 -4.53
C ARG A 281 -3.40 -4.87 -3.10
N PHE A 282 -2.70 -5.53 -2.20
CA PHE A 282 -2.77 -5.35 -0.74
C PHE A 282 -1.39 -5.21 -0.10
N GLY A 283 -0.32 -5.03 -0.88
CA GLY A 283 1.03 -4.82 -0.37
C GLY A 283 1.31 -3.36 -0.03
N TYR A 284 2.27 -3.15 0.87
CA TYR A 284 2.75 -1.81 1.17
C TYR A 284 3.81 -1.37 0.15
N HIS A 285 3.44 -0.43 -0.72
CA HIS A 285 4.32 0.05 -1.81
C HIS A 285 5.26 1.20 -1.41
N GLY A 286 5.31 1.56 -0.13
CA GLY A 286 6.16 2.63 0.41
C GLY A 286 5.41 3.92 0.70
N ARG A 287 6.09 4.86 1.37
CA ARG A 287 5.58 6.23 1.53
C ARG A 287 5.41 6.88 0.17
N THR A 288 4.24 7.44 -0.04
CA THR A 288 4.06 8.41 -1.11
C THR A 288 4.89 9.67 -0.82
N PRO A 289 5.42 10.33 -1.86
CA PRO A 289 6.13 11.59 -1.67
C PRO A 289 5.25 12.59 -0.92
N LYS A 290 5.86 13.37 -0.02
CA LYS A 290 5.19 14.49 0.61
C LYS A 290 4.77 15.49 -0.47
N THR A 291 3.45 15.70 -0.58
CA THR A 291 2.77 16.74 -1.37
C THR A 291 3.16 16.78 -2.85
N VAL A 292 2.44 16.01 -3.67
CA VAL A 292 2.35 16.30 -5.10
C VAL A 292 1.80 17.71 -5.26
N LYS A 293 2.48 18.55 -6.03
CA LYS A 293 2.10 19.94 -6.33
C LYS A 293 1.68 20.14 -7.77
N LEU A 294 2.04 19.20 -8.65
CA LEU A 294 1.64 19.16 -10.04
C LEU A 294 1.18 17.75 -10.39
N VAL A 295 -0.03 17.62 -10.92
CA VAL A 295 -0.50 16.41 -11.58
C VAL A 295 -0.51 16.62 -13.09
N VAL A 296 0.15 15.74 -13.82
CA VAL A 296 0.15 15.71 -15.28
C VAL A 296 -0.48 14.41 -15.77
N VAL A 297 -1.31 14.50 -16.79
CA VAL A 297 -2.03 13.34 -17.34
C VAL A 297 -1.82 13.28 -18.85
N ASN A 298 -1.48 12.10 -19.37
CA ASN A 298 -1.63 11.81 -20.80
C ASN A 298 -3.10 11.61 -21.12
N ILE A 299 -3.73 12.47 -21.91
CA ILE A 299 -5.19 12.51 -22.07
C ILE A 299 -5.77 11.19 -22.62
N ASP A 300 -5.12 10.61 -23.62
CA ASP A 300 -5.58 9.39 -24.29
C ASP A 300 -5.27 8.16 -23.45
N GLY A 301 -6.25 7.27 -23.36
CA GLY A 301 -6.17 6.07 -22.55
C GLY A 301 -6.30 6.28 -21.05
N THR A 302 -6.24 7.52 -20.53
CA THR A 302 -6.47 7.81 -19.11
C THR A 302 -7.78 8.56 -18.87
N LEU A 303 -7.90 9.81 -19.33
CA LEU A 303 -9.10 10.63 -19.23
C LEU A 303 -10.11 10.22 -20.31
N LEU A 304 -9.60 9.81 -21.47
CA LEU A 304 -10.36 9.20 -22.56
C LEU A 304 -10.10 7.69 -22.57
N ASP A 305 -11.09 6.90 -22.96
CA ASP A 305 -11.00 5.44 -23.01
C ASP A 305 -10.33 4.89 -24.29
N GLY A 306 -9.81 5.79 -25.13
CA GLY A 306 -9.18 5.46 -26.41
C GLY A 306 -10.17 5.11 -27.53
N GLN A 307 -11.49 5.10 -27.28
CA GLN A 307 -12.48 4.87 -28.33
C GLN A 307 -12.78 6.17 -29.08
N VAL A 308 -12.82 6.06 -30.41
CA VAL A 308 -13.13 7.18 -31.32
C VAL A 308 -14.29 6.76 -32.21
N GLN A 309 -15.40 7.47 -32.12
CA GLN A 309 -16.53 7.31 -33.03
C GLN A 309 -16.42 8.37 -34.12
N VAL A 310 -16.38 7.96 -35.38
CA VAL A 310 -16.25 8.87 -36.52
C VAL A 310 -17.57 8.92 -37.29
N SER A 311 -18.12 10.11 -37.47
CA SER A 311 -19.33 10.33 -38.27
C SER A 311 -19.02 10.20 -39.79
N PRO A 312 -20.04 10.02 -40.65
CA PRO A 312 -19.83 10.00 -42.10
C PRO A 312 -19.21 11.29 -42.68
N THR A 313 -19.28 12.41 -41.95
CA THR A 313 -18.68 13.69 -42.32
C THR A 313 -17.26 13.88 -41.76
N GLY A 314 -16.75 12.90 -41.00
CA GLY A 314 -15.41 12.93 -40.39
C GLY A 314 -15.35 13.56 -39.00
N GLU A 315 -16.49 13.85 -38.36
CA GLU A 315 -16.50 14.36 -36.99
C GLU A 315 -16.17 13.25 -36.00
N GLU A 316 -15.29 13.53 -35.04
CA GLU A 316 -14.93 12.58 -33.98
C GLU A 316 -15.73 12.83 -32.69
N LEU A 317 -16.28 11.76 -32.11
CA LEU A 317 -16.85 11.76 -30.77
C LEU A 317 -16.03 10.85 -29.85
N ARG A 318 -15.74 11.35 -28.65
CA ARG A 318 -15.06 10.63 -27.58
C ARG A 318 -15.80 10.83 -26.27
N SER A 319 -15.74 9.84 -25.38
CA SER A 319 -16.42 9.86 -24.08
C SER A 319 -15.44 9.95 -22.92
N PHE A 320 -15.87 10.59 -21.84
CA PHE A 320 -15.15 10.66 -20.57
C PHE A 320 -16.13 10.67 -19.40
N LYS A 321 -15.67 10.37 -18.18
CA LYS A 321 -16.50 10.44 -16.98
C LYS A 321 -16.47 11.81 -16.34
N THR A 322 -17.65 12.36 -16.06
CA THR A 322 -17.79 13.65 -15.38
C THR A 322 -17.23 13.65 -13.96
N THR A 323 -17.11 12.49 -13.31
CA THR A 323 -16.48 12.35 -12.00
C THR A 323 -14.99 12.69 -12.02
N ASP A 324 -14.31 12.49 -13.16
CA ASP A 324 -12.90 12.87 -13.32
C ASP A 324 -12.71 14.39 -13.25
N ILE A 325 -13.68 15.17 -13.74
CA ILE A 325 -13.68 16.64 -13.58
C ILE A 325 -13.68 17.02 -12.10
N VAL A 326 -14.49 16.34 -11.29
CA VAL A 326 -14.57 16.63 -9.85
C VAL A 326 -13.25 16.32 -9.17
N GLY A 327 -12.56 15.23 -9.53
CA GLY A 327 -11.23 14.93 -9.00
C GLY A 327 -10.21 16.03 -9.30
N VAL A 328 -10.20 16.51 -10.54
CA VAL A 328 -9.32 17.63 -10.96
C VAL A 328 -9.67 18.93 -10.22
N GLN A 329 -10.95 19.21 -10.00
CA GLN A 329 -11.37 20.38 -9.22
C GLN A 329 -10.86 20.31 -7.78
N GLN A 330 -10.98 19.14 -7.13
CA GLN A 330 -10.49 18.93 -5.76
C GLN A 330 -8.97 19.10 -5.65
N LEU A 331 -8.19 18.67 -6.66
CA LEU A 331 -6.75 18.93 -6.70
C LEU A 331 -6.47 20.44 -6.65
N ARG A 332 -7.15 21.23 -7.48
CA ARG A 332 -6.95 22.68 -7.53
C ARG A 332 -7.37 23.41 -6.26
N GLU A 333 -8.48 23.00 -5.67
CA GLU A 333 -8.94 23.54 -4.38
C GLU A 333 -7.91 23.32 -3.27
N ASN A 334 -7.07 22.29 -3.40
CA ASN A 334 -5.94 22.01 -2.51
C ASN A 334 -4.59 22.58 -2.99
N GLY A 335 -4.60 23.49 -3.97
CA GLY A 335 -3.40 24.16 -4.47
C GLY A 335 -2.50 23.27 -5.33
N ILE A 336 -3.01 22.14 -5.84
CA ILE A 336 -2.27 21.25 -6.74
C ILE A 336 -2.59 21.66 -8.18
N GLU A 337 -1.55 22.03 -8.93
CA GLU A 337 -1.64 22.37 -10.34
C GLU A 337 -1.99 21.12 -11.16
N PHE A 338 -2.82 21.28 -12.20
CA PHE A 338 -3.22 20.18 -13.08
C PHE A 338 -2.99 20.55 -14.55
N ARG A 339 -2.19 19.73 -15.25
CA ARG A 339 -1.83 19.91 -16.67
C ARG A 339 -2.01 18.62 -17.46
N VAL A 340 -2.14 18.74 -18.78
CA VAL A 340 -2.45 17.64 -19.68
C VAL A 340 -1.48 17.63 -20.86
N VAL A 341 -1.05 16.44 -21.26
CA VAL A 341 -0.30 16.22 -22.50
C VAL A 341 -1.13 15.35 -23.45
N ALA A 342 -1.01 15.61 -24.74
CA ALA A 342 -1.63 14.82 -25.80
C ALA A 342 -0.61 14.56 -26.91
N GLU A 343 -0.63 13.36 -27.49
CA GLU A 343 0.31 12.99 -28.56
C GLU A 343 -0.04 13.63 -29.92
N GLY A 344 -1.33 13.92 -30.15
CA GLY A 344 -1.81 14.62 -31.34
C GLY A 344 -2.46 15.96 -31.01
N ASP A 345 -3.00 16.60 -32.04
CA ASP A 345 -3.93 17.72 -31.91
C ASP A 345 -5.36 17.28 -32.26
N ASN A 346 -6.32 17.68 -31.43
CA ASN A 346 -7.72 17.31 -31.64
C ASN A 346 -8.65 18.32 -30.96
N GLU A 347 -9.69 18.76 -31.66
CA GLU A 347 -10.67 19.71 -31.13
C GLU A 347 -11.39 19.18 -29.88
N VAL A 348 -11.66 17.87 -29.81
CA VAL A 348 -12.29 17.22 -28.66
C VAL A 348 -11.37 17.28 -27.43
N GLN A 349 -10.07 17.06 -27.63
CA GLN A 349 -9.07 17.13 -26.56
C GLN A 349 -8.92 18.57 -26.04
N ARG A 350 -8.86 19.57 -26.95
CA ARG A 350 -8.87 21.00 -26.58
C ARG A 350 -10.13 21.39 -25.82
N ALA A 351 -11.30 20.97 -26.28
CA ALA A 351 -12.57 21.25 -25.60
C ALA A 351 -12.62 20.61 -24.19
N LEU A 352 -12.08 19.40 -24.04
CA LEU A 352 -12.02 18.71 -22.76
C LEU A 352 -11.01 19.35 -21.80
N ALA A 353 -9.81 19.71 -22.27
CA ALA A 353 -8.85 20.48 -21.49
C ALA A 353 -9.43 21.83 -21.05
N GLY A 354 -10.20 22.50 -21.92
CA GLY A 354 -10.93 23.71 -21.59
C GLY A 354 -11.98 23.51 -20.50
N LYS A 355 -12.80 22.44 -20.59
CA LYS A 355 -13.75 22.05 -19.51
C LYS A 355 -13.04 21.79 -18.19
N LEU A 356 -11.85 21.19 -18.26
CA LEU A 356 -11.00 20.97 -17.10
C LEU A 356 -10.23 22.22 -16.69
N SER A 357 -10.27 23.35 -17.39
CA SER A 357 -9.40 24.52 -17.16
C SER A 357 -7.91 24.17 -17.03
N ALA A 358 -7.46 23.15 -17.77
CA ALA A 358 -6.11 22.61 -17.69
C ALA A 358 -5.21 23.21 -18.79
N LYS A 359 -3.93 23.44 -18.47
CA LYS A 359 -2.91 23.74 -19.49
C LYS A 359 -2.67 22.46 -20.30
N LEU A 360 -2.88 22.52 -21.61
CA LEU A 360 -2.70 21.41 -22.55
C LEU A 360 -1.45 21.65 -23.41
N GLU A 361 -0.60 20.62 -23.53
CA GLU A 361 0.41 20.52 -24.58
C GLU A 361 -0.05 19.51 -25.64
N GLU A 362 -0.28 19.97 -26.87
CA GLU A 362 -0.65 19.14 -28.02
C GLU A 362 0.60 18.70 -28.79
N ASN A 363 0.47 17.68 -29.66
CA ASN A 363 1.56 17.18 -30.51
C ASN A 363 2.83 16.80 -29.73
N CYS A 364 2.65 16.30 -28.51
CA CYS A 364 3.71 16.04 -27.55
C CYS A 364 4.37 14.68 -27.82
N THR A 365 5.44 14.70 -28.62
CA THR A 365 6.24 13.50 -28.96
C THR A 365 7.27 13.14 -27.88
N ASP A 366 7.80 14.13 -27.15
CA ASP A 366 8.68 13.94 -26.00
C ASP A 366 8.07 14.55 -24.73
N LYS A 367 7.18 13.76 -24.11
CA LYS A 367 6.48 14.10 -22.87
C LYS A 367 7.43 14.42 -21.73
N LEU A 368 8.59 13.77 -21.67
CA LEU A 368 9.51 13.96 -20.57
C LEU A 368 10.13 15.36 -20.60
N THR A 369 10.52 15.82 -21.79
CA THR A 369 11.07 17.17 -21.99
C THR A 369 10.03 18.24 -21.67
N VAL A 370 8.77 18.07 -22.10
CA VAL A 370 7.67 18.99 -21.77
C VAL A 370 7.44 19.07 -20.26
N ILE A 371 7.37 17.92 -19.58
CA ILE A 371 7.15 17.89 -18.13
C ILE A 371 8.36 18.45 -17.38
N ASP A 372 9.59 18.24 -17.85
CA ASP A 372 10.77 18.85 -17.23
C ASP A 372 10.75 20.38 -17.37
N ALA A 373 10.29 20.91 -18.50
CA ALA A 373 10.11 22.35 -18.68
C ALA A 373 9.07 22.92 -17.69
N TRP A 374 7.92 22.26 -17.52
CA TRP A 374 6.91 22.66 -16.54
C TRP A 374 7.40 22.50 -15.09
N ARG A 375 8.18 21.46 -14.81
CA ARG A 375 8.84 21.27 -13.52
C ARG A 375 9.75 22.46 -13.20
N GLN A 376 10.56 22.91 -14.16
CA GLN A 376 11.43 24.07 -14.01
C GLN A 376 10.64 25.38 -13.88
N GLU A 377 9.61 25.57 -14.70
CA GLU A 377 8.68 26.72 -14.66
C GLU A 377 8.07 26.90 -13.25
N LEU A 378 7.69 25.80 -12.61
CA LEU A 378 7.04 25.79 -11.30
C LEU A 378 8.01 25.66 -10.11
N GLY A 379 9.32 25.58 -10.36
CA GLY A 379 10.32 25.40 -9.30
C GLY A 379 10.17 24.08 -8.53
N LEU A 380 9.73 23.02 -9.20
CA LEU A 380 9.43 21.72 -8.60
C LEU A 380 10.60 20.73 -8.74
N GLU A 381 10.62 19.74 -7.86
CA GLU A 381 11.40 18.52 -8.05
C GLU A 381 10.52 17.40 -8.62
N TRP A 382 11.14 16.38 -9.23
CA TRP A 382 10.41 15.24 -9.76
C TRP A 382 9.53 14.54 -8.71
N LYS A 383 9.96 14.55 -7.45
CA LYS A 383 9.19 14.01 -6.31
C LYS A 383 7.86 14.75 -6.07
N ASP A 384 7.74 16.00 -6.51
CA ASP A 384 6.54 16.83 -6.35
C ASP A 384 5.53 16.63 -7.49
N ILE A 385 5.82 15.73 -8.44
CA ILE A 385 5.01 15.52 -9.65
C ILE A 385 4.26 14.19 -9.57
N GLY A 386 2.95 14.27 -9.76
CA GLY A 386 2.05 13.17 -10.07
C GLY A 386 1.93 13.00 -11.58
N TYR A 387 2.04 11.77 -12.10
CA TYR A 387 1.89 11.52 -13.53
C TYR A 387 0.99 10.31 -13.82
N MET A 388 -0.04 10.47 -14.64
CA MET A 388 -0.88 9.36 -15.09
C MET A 388 -0.67 9.09 -16.58
N GLY A 389 -0.30 7.85 -16.89
CA GLY A 389 -0.03 7.38 -18.26
C GLY A 389 -0.79 6.09 -18.59
N TYR A 390 -0.71 5.68 -19.86
CA TYR A 390 -1.43 4.54 -20.40
C TYR A 390 -0.54 3.61 -21.24
N ASP A 391 0.36 4.16 -22.07
CA ASP A 391 1.14 3.38 -23.06
C ASP A 391 2.67 3.52 -22.86
N ILE A 392 3.46 2.72 -23.58
CA ILE A 392 4.92 2.66 -23.50
C ILE A 392 5.57 4.04 -23.67
N SER A 393 4.96 4.94 -24.47
CA SER A 393 5.43 6.32 -24.64
C SER A 393 5.44 7.11 -23.33
N ASP A 394 4.67 6.69 -22.32
CA ASP A 394 4.58 7.30 -20.99
C ASP A 394 5.64 6.76 -20.01
N MET A 395 6.38 5.70 -20.36
CA MET A 395 7.26 4.97 -19.45
C MET A 395 8.33 5.84 -18.78
N SER A 396 8.93 6.76 -19.54
CA SER A 396 9.99 7.64 -19.03
C SER A 396 9.45 8.60 -17.95
N CYS A 397 8.23 9.10 -18.14
CA CYS A 397 7.52 9.96 -17.19
C CYS A 397 7.05 9.17 -15.96
N ILE A 398 6.45 7.98 -16.15
CA ILE A 398 6.03 7.06 -15.08
C ILE A 398 7.20 6.73 -14.14
N LYS A 399 8.40 6.53 -14.70
CA LYS A 399 9.63 6.20 -13.96
C LYS A 399 10.26 7.37 -13.23
N LYS A 400 9.94 8.62 -13.58
CA LYS A 400 10.56 9.82 -13.00
C LYS A 400 9.63 10.54 -12.02
N ALA A 401 8.33 10.52 -12.26
CA ALA A 401 7.35 11.17 -11.39
C ALA A 401 7.42 10.61 -9.96
N GLY A 402 7.32 11.48 -8.97
CA GLY A 402 7.28 11.11 -7.56
C GLY A 402 6.09 10.22 -7.25
N MET A 403 4.97 10.46 -7.91
CA MET A 403 3.82 9.56 -7.88
C MET A 403 3.40 9.30 -9.32
N SER A 404 3.26 8.03 -9.69
CA SER A 404 2.86 7.64 -11.03
C SER A 404 1.66 6.72 -10.96
N ALA A 405 0.78 6.83 -11.94
CA ALA A 405 -0.44 6.06 -11.98
C ALA A 405 -0.79 5.62 -13.40
N CYS A 406 -1.65 4.62 -13.47
CA CYS A 406 -2.29 4.24 -14.72
C CYS A 406 -3.66 3.60 -14.48
N PRO A 407 -4.54 3.57 -15.50
CA PRO A 407 -5.76 2.77 -15.49
C PRO A 407 -5.51 1.25 -15.40
N SER A 408 -6.54 0.49 -15.03
CA SER A 408 -6.49 -0.98 -14.97
C SER A 408 -6.31 -1.67 -16.34
N ASP A 409 -6.63 -0.97 -17.42
CA ASP A 409 -6.46 -1.43 -18.80
C ASP A 409 -5.27 -0.80 -19.53
N ALA A 410 -4.42 -0.08 -18.82
CA ALA A 410 -3.15 0.40 -19.35
C ALA A 410 -2.25 -0.75 -19.83
N TYR A 411 -1.29 -0.46 -20.71
CA TYR A 411 -0.34 -1.46 -21.17
C TYR A 411 0.37 -2.11 -19.98
N ALA A 412 0.53 -3.44 -19.98
CA ALA A 412 1.02 -4.19 -18.82
C ALA A 412 2.39 -3.69 -18.29
N ALA A 413 3.25 -3.19 -19.19
CA ALA A 413 4.51 -2.59 -18.77
C ALA A 413 4.29 -1.29 -17.96
N ILE A 414 3.32 -0.45 -18.32
CA ILE A 414 2.98 0.77 -17.60
C ILE A 414 2.38 0.44 -16.24
N GLN A 415 1.48 -0.54 -16.20
CA GLN A 415 0.91 -1.06 -14.96
C GLN A 415 2.02 -1.42 -13.97
N LYS A 416 2.94 -2.27 -14.41
CA LYS A 416 4.06 -2.75 -13.58
C LYS A 416 4.95 -1.65 -12.99
N HIS A 417 5.07 -0.50 -13.64
CA HIS A 417 5.97 0.59 -13.20
C HIS A 417 5.23 1.75 -12.54
N SER A 418 3.90 1.72 -12.51
CA SER A 418 3.10 2.75 -11.87
C SER A 418 3.06 2.53 -10.35
N HIS A 419 3.22 3.59 -9.57
CA HIS A 419 3.07 3.53 -8.11
C HIS A 419 1.64 3.19 -7.69
N PHE A 420 0.65 3.59 -8.50
CA PHE A 420 -0.76 3.34 -8.27
C PHE A 420 -1.41 2.82 -9.55
N ILE A 421 -2.17 1.74 -9.45
CA ILE A 421 -3.03 1.28 -10.55
C ILE A 421 -4.47 1.50 -10.13
N SER A 422 -5.16 2.30 -10.92
CA SER A 422 -6.58 2.52 -10.75
C SER A 422 -7.33 1.21 -10.95
N THR A 423 -8.35 0.96 -10.12
CA THR A 423 -9.30 -0.13 -10.31
C THR A 423 -10.17 0.09 -11.54
N TYR A 424 -10.35 1.35 -11.95
CA TYR A 424 -11.09 1.75 -13.13
C TYR A 424 -10.23 1.79 -14.40
N ARG A 425 -10.91 1.62 -15.54
CA ARG A 425 -10.36 1.77 -16.89
C ARG A 425 -10.25 3.23 -17.30
N GLY A 426 -9.46 3.50 -18.34
CA GLY A 426 -9.38 4.81 -18.98
C GLY A 426 -10.78 5.33 -19.34
N GLY A 427 -11.03 6.62 -19.11
CA GLY A 427 -12.32 7.27 -19.36
C GLY A 427 -13.48 6.80 -18.46
N GLN A 428 -13.23 5.95 -17.47
CA GLN A 428 -14.25 5.35 -16.60
C GLN A 428 -14.09 5.71 -15.11
N GLY A 429 -13.41 6.81 -14.78
CA GLY A 429 -13.18 7.24 -13.39
C GLY A 429 -11.76 6.99 -12.86
N ALA A 430 -10.85 6.54 -13.72
CA ALA A 430 -9.48 6.24 -13.31
C ALA A 430 -8.72 7.49 -12.85
N LEU A 431 -8.96 8.64 -13.49
CA LEU A 431 -8.35 9.89 -13.07
C LEU A 431 -8.91 10.35 -11.73
N ARG A 432 -10.22 10.20 -11.49
CA ARG A 432 -10.84 10.50 -10.20
C ARG A 432 -10.17 9.73 -9.07
N GLU A 433 -10.02 8.42 -9.21
CA GLU A 433 -9.38 7.58 -8.20
C GLU A 433 -7.92 8.00 -7.98
N PHE A 434 -7.20 8.34 -9.04
CA PHE A 434 -5.84 8.86 -8.91
C PHE A 434 -5.79 10.22 -8.18
N CYS A 435 -6.71 11.13 -8.46
CA CYS A 435 -6.81 12.42 -7.75
C CYS A 435 -7.08 12.21 -6.25
N GLU A 436 -7.98 11.30 -5.89
CA GLU A 436 -8.25 10.93 -4.50
C GLU A 436 -6.99 10.36 -3.84
N GLN A 437 -6.27 9.47 -4.53
CA GLN A 437 -5.01 8.96 -4.03
C GLN A 437 -3.95 10.05 -3.83
N VAL A 438 -3.89 11.06 -4.69
CA VAL A 438 -3.00 12.21 -4.51
C VAL A 438 -3.42 13.03 -3.28
N LEU A 439 -4.72 13.22 -3.04
CA LEU A 439 -5.26 14.05 -1.96
C LEU A 439 -5.23 13.38 -0.58
N GLU A 440 -5.67 12.12 -0.48
CA GLU A 440 -5.63 11.31 0.76
C GLU A 440 -4.21 11.25 1.33
N LYS A 441 -3.21 11.17 0.44
CA LYS A 441 -1.79 11.08 0.78
C LYS A 441 -1.09 12.43 0.90
N GLY A 442 -1.75 13.51 0.43
CA GLY A 442 -1.28 14.89 0.54
C GLY A 442 -1.75 15.60 1.82
N ASN A 443 -2.90 15.21 2.39
CA ASN A 443 -3.48 15.93 3.51
C ASN A 443 -4.50 15.09 4.32
N MET A 444 -4.02 14.35 5.34
CA MET A 444 -4.92 13.64 6.27
C MET A 444 -5.80 14.61 7.10
N ALA A 445 -5.40 15.88 7.25
CA ALA A 445 -6.08 16.85 8.11
C ALA A 445 -7.15 17.67 7.38
N ALA A 446 -6.96 18.02 6.10
CA ALA A 446 -7.90 18.88 5.38
C ALA A 446 -9.10 18.14 4.78
N TYR A 447 -8.97 16.84 4.48
CA TYR A 447 -10.05 16.10 3.81
C TYR A 447 -11.26 15.84 4.71
N VAL A 448 -11.03 15.67 6.02
CA VAL A 448 -12.11 15.55 7.02
C VAL A 448 -12.86 16.87 7.17
N ASP A 449 -12.13 17.98 7.32
CA ASP A 449 -12.74 19.32 7.47
C ASP A 449 -13.51 19.76 6.20
N VAL A 450 -12.98 19.48 5.01
CA VAL A 450 -13.64 19.83 3.74
C VAL A 450 -14.84 18.92 3.49
N ALA A 451 -14.76 17.61 3.75
CA ALA A 451 -15.90 16.71 3.57
C ALA A 451 -17.06 17.06 4.54
N GLU A 452 -16.76 17.39 5.79
CA GLU A 452 -17.74 17.87 6.77
C GLU A 452 -18.33 19.23 6.36
N GLN A 453 -17.50 20.20 5.96
CA GLN A 453 -17.99 21.50 5.47
C GLN A 453 -18.83 21.39 4.21
N THR A 454 -18.45 20.53 3.26
CA THR A 454 -19.20 20.34 2.00
C THR A 454 -20.54 19.66 2.25
N TRP A 455 -20.59 18.72 3.22
CA TRP A 455 -21.82 18.08 3.67
C TRP A 455 -22.75 19.06 4.39
N ASP A 456 -22.21 19.89 5.28
CA ASP A 456 -22.95 20.92 5.99
C ASP A 456 -23.48 22.00 5.05
N ASP A 457 -22.71 22.43 4.05
CA ASP A 457 -23.16 23.38 3.04
C ASP A 457 -24.21 22.77 2.10
N PHE A 458 -24.12 21.47 1.79
CA PHE A 458 -25.16 20.76 1.05
C PHE A 458 -26.46 20.65 1.86
N GLN A 459 -26.38 20.32 3.15
CA GLN A 459 -27.51 20.30 4.09
C GLN A 459 -28.16 21.68 4.20
N ARG A 460 -27.36 22.75 4.29
CA ARG A 460 -27.81 24.15 4.34
C ARG A 460 -28.50 24.59 3.06
N LYS A 461 -27.92 24.33 1.89
CA LYS A 461 -28.55 24.64 0.58
C LYS A 461 -29.84 23.86 0.36
N ARG A 462 -29.91 22.61 0.84
CA ARG A 462 -31.12 21.77 0.77
C ARG A 462 -32.23 22.29 1.69
N SER A 463 -31.90 22.72 2.90
CA SER A 463 -32.87 23.30 3.86
C SER A 463 -33.36 24.68 3.41
N GLU A 464 -32.49 25.54 2.88
CA GLU A 464 -32.87 26.82 2.26
C GLU A 464 -33.73 26.64 0.99
N GLY A 465 -33.43 25.63 0.18
CA GLY A 465 -34.23 25.24 -0.99
C GLY A 465 -35.62 24.72 -0.63
N MET A 466 -35.74 23.96 0.47
CA MET A 466 -37.04 23.52 1.00
C MET A 466 -37.83 24.68 1.63
N ALA A 467 -37.17 25.61 2.33
CA ALA A 467 -37.81 26.81 2.87
C ALA A 467 -38.34 27.74 1.76
N LYS A 468 -37.61 27.89 0.65
CA LYS A 468 -38.08 28.64 -0.54
C LYS A 468 -39.26 27.97 -1.22
N LYS A 469 -39.27 26.62 -1.35
CA LYS A 469 -40.42 25.86 -1.90
C LYS A 469 -41.65 25.88 -0.99
N SER A 470 -41.47 25.90 0.32
CA SER A 470 -42.54 26.07 1.32
C SER A 470 -43.20 27.46 1.19
N ARG A 471 -42.42 28.54 1.07
CA ARG A 471 -42.93 29.91 0.87
C ARG A 471 -43.64 30.11 -0.48
N THR A 472 -43.21 29.43 -1.54
CA THR A 472 -43.90 29.53 -2.86
C THR A 472 -45.22 28.74 -2.88
N ARG A 473 -45.31 27.60 -2.17
CA ARG A 473 -46.57 26.85 -2.02
C ARG A 473 -47.61 27.57 -1.17
N SER A 474 -47.20 28.31 -0.14
CA SER A 474 -48.15 29.10 0.68
C SER A 474 -48.70 30.32 -0.08
N LEU A 475 -47.94 30.88 -1.03
CA LEU A 475 -48.41 31.98 -1.88
C LEU A 475 -49.36 31.49 -2.99
N SER A 476 -49.13 30.31 -3.55
CA SER A 476 -49.99 29.75 -4.63
C SER A 476 -51.31 29.13 -4.15
N GLN A 477 -51.48 28.87 -2.85
CA GLN A 477 -52.77 28.38 -2.28
C GLN A 477 -53.71 29.50 -1.82
N SER A 478 -53.34 30.77 -2.02
CA SER A 478 -54.17 31.93 -1.64
C SER A 478 -54.95 32.57 -2.81
N GLN A 479 -54.89 31.98 -4.02
CA GLN A 479 -55.61 32.48 -5.20
C GLN A 479 -56.23 31.33 -6.00
N SER A 480 -57.31 30.71 -5.49
CA SER A 480 -58.32 30.02 -6.32
C SER A 480 -59.53 29.55 -5.50
N VAL A 481 -60.42 30.46 -5.09
CA VAL A 481 -61.85 30.13 -4.87
C VAL A 481 -62.66 31.39 -5.18
N GLY A 482 -63.51 31.33 -6.21
CA GLY A 482 -64.42 32.41 -6.57
C GLY A 482 -64.94 32.29 -8.00
N SER A 483 -65.84 31.34 -8.25
CA SER A 483 -66.75 31.41 -9.38
C SER A 483 -68.10 30.83 -8.98
N ASP A 484 -69.03 31.74 -8.71
CA ASP A 484 -70.47 31.48 -8.61
C ASP A 484 -71.02 30.99 -9.95
N VAL A 485 -71.93 30.02 -9.89
CA VAL A 485 -72.86 29.67 -10.97
C VAL A 485 -74.22 30.24 -10.59
N PRO A 486 -74.85 31.11 -11.40
CA PRO A 486 -76.29 31.32 -11.31
C PRO A 486 -77.02 30.34 -12.22
N SER A 487 -78.03 29.71 -11.64
CA SER A 487 -79.10 28.98 -12.31
C SER A 487 -79.77 29.79 -13.43
N ILE A 488 -79.71 29.29 -14.68
CA ILE A 488 -80.79 28.62 -15.45
C ILE A 488 -80.17 28.11 -16.74
#